data_AF-A0A0K2RUG7-F1
#
_entry.id   AF-A0A0K2RUG7-F1
#
_cell.length_a   1.000
_cell.length_b   1.000
_cell.length_c   1.000
_cell.angle_alpha   90.00
_cell.angle_beta   90.00
_cell.angle_gamma   90.00
#
_symmetry.space_group_name_H-M   'P 1'
#
loop_
_entity.id
_entity.type
_entity.pdbx_description
1 polymer ?
#
loop_
_entity_poly.entity_id
_entity_poly.type
_entity_poly.pdbx_seq_one_letter_code
_entity_poly.pdbx_strand_id
1 'polypeptide(L)'
;MRTAALDSIAAYNLSQGNAEETKGASKLAIALEPFRESSYRLLIQAHLATGDLVSALETYRSFAADLRQEFGVGPSPSLVKLIEGALGDSGRQKDFDGLPLTLLPSLRPVTANLRRLA
;
A
#
# COMPACT_ATOMS: atom_id res chain seq x y z
N MET A 1 -8.96 -23.26 7.06
CA MET A 1 -8.34 -24.01 5.94
C MET A 1 -8.32 -23.18 4.64
N ARG A 2 -9.43 -22.62 4.17
CA ARG A 2 -9.50 -21.84 2.92
C ARG A 2 -8.63 -20.58 2.90
N THR A 3 -8.61 -19.81 3.98
CA THR A 3 -7.81 -18.58 4.14
C THR A 3 -6.30 -18.86 4.15
N ALA A 4 -5.87 -19.90 4.86
CA ALA A 4 -4.48 -20.36 4.82
C ALA A 4 -4.04 -20.75 3.40
N ALA A 5 -4.91 -21.40 2.61
CA ALA A 5 -4.62 -21.71 1.22
C ALA A 5 -4.51 -20.45 0.34
N LEU A 6 -5.35 -19.44 0.56
CA LEU A 6 -5.26 -18.16 -0.15
C LEU A 6 -3.95 -17.42 0.16
N ASP A 7 -3.48 -17.45 1.41
CA ASP A 7 -2.18 -16.90 1.77
C ASP A 7 -1.03 -17.63 1.09
N SER A 8 -1.09 -18.96 1.01
CA SER A 8 -0.07 -19.74 0.29
C SER A 8 -0.07 -19.40 -1.20
N ILE A 9 -1.23 -19.24 -1.83
CA ILE A 9 -1.35 -18.81 -3.23
C ILE A 9 -0.80 -17.40 -3.42
N ALA A 10 -1.15 -16.47 -2.53
CA ALA A 10 -0.66 -15.09 -2.56
C ALA A 10 0.87 -15.04 -2.39
N ALA A 11 1.41 -15.78 -1.41
CA ALA A 11 2.86 -15.87 -1.20
C ALA A 11 3.58 -16.48 -2.41
N TYR A 12 3.00 -17.53 -3.02
CA TYR A 12 3.54 -18.11 -4.24
C TYR A 12 3.56 -17.09 -5.38
N ASN A 13 2.44 -16.44 -5.67
CA ASN A 13 2.35 -15.43 -6.73
C ASN A 13 3.34 -14.27 -6.51
N LEU A 14 3.48 -13.81 -5.26
CA LEU A 14 4.43 -12.76 -4.92
C LEU A 14 5.87 -13.19 -5.21
N SER A 15 6.24 -14.44 -4.91
CA SER A 15 7.56 -14.99 -5.23
C SER A 15 7.83 -15.08 -6.73
N GLN A 16 6.78 -15.17 -7.55
CA GLN A 16 6.85 -15.19 -9.01
C GLN A 16 6.78 -13.78 -9.63
N GLY A 17 6.66 -12.72 -8.83
CA GLY A 17 6.49 -11.35 -9.31
C GLY A 17 5.06 -11.01 -9.78
N ASN A 18 4.10 -11.91 -9.55
CA ASN A 18 2.69 -11.76 -9.95
C ASN A 18 1.93 -10.93 -8.90
N ALA A 19 2.20 -9.62 -8.88
CA ALA A 19 1.71 -8.74 -7.83
C ALA A 19 0.18 -8.54 -7.85
N GLU A 20 -0.45 -8.48 -9.02
CA GLU A 20 -1.91 -8.30 -9.14
C GLU A 20 -2.68 -9.53 -8.64
N GLU A 21 -2.21 -10.73 -8.97
CA GLU A 21 -2.77 -11.98 -8.48
C GLU A 21 -2.58 -12.11 -6.96
N THR A 22 -1.45 -11.63 -6.43
CA THR A 22 -1.19 -11.54 -4.99
C THR A 22 -2.20 -10.60 -4.31
N LYS A 23 -2.45 -9.42 -4.89
CA LYS A 23 -3.45 -8.46 -4.38
C LYS A 23 -4.84 -9.10 -4.34
N GLY A 24 -5.25 -9.77 -5.42
CA GLY A 24 -6.54 -10.45 -5.52
C GLY A 24 -6.73 -11.52 -4.45
N ALA A 25 -5.78 -12.45 -4.34
CA ALA A 25 -5.84 -13.53 -3.34
C ALA A 25 -5.83 -13.00 -1.90
N SER A 26 -5.01 -11.99 -1.62
CA SER A 26 -4.92 -11.38 -0.29
C SER A 26 -6.21 -10.66 0.11
N LYS A 27 -6.84 -9.90 -0.81
CA LYS A 27 -8.14 -9.24 -0.57
C LYS A 27 -9.25 -10.24 -0.27
N LEU A 28 -9.26 -11.38 -0.97
CA LEU A 28 -10.20 -12.46 -0.68
C LEU A 28 -9.95 -13.08 0.71
N ALA A 29 -8.70 -13.26 1.11
CA ALA A 29 -8.36 -13.76 2.43
C ALA A 29 -8.79 -12.79 3.54
N ILE A 30 -8.59 -11.48 3.34
CA ILE A 30 -9.03 -10.42 4.26
C ILE A 30 -10.55 -10.40 4.39
N ALA A 31 -11.29 -10.51 3.29
CA ALA A 31 -12.75 -10.54 3.33
C ALA A 31 -13.30 -11.73 4.14
N LEU A 32 -12.55 -12.83 4.23
CA LEU A 32 -12.91 -14.00 5.04
C LEU A 32 -12.45 -13.87 6.49
N GLU A 33 -11.26 -13.33 6.73
CA GLU A 33 -10.68 -13.15 8.06
C GLU A 33 -10.06 -11.74 8.20
N PRO A 34 -10.86 -10.73 8.60
CA PRO A 34 -10.46 -9.31 8.57
C PRO A 34 -9.31 -8.92 9.50
N PHE A 35 -8.97 -9.76 10.48
CA PHE A 35 -7.90 -9.45 11.45
C PHE A 35 -6.64 -10.28 11.24
N ARG A 36 -6.57 -11.03 10.14
CA ARG A 36 -5.43 -11.89 9.86
C ARG A 36 -4.26 -11.11 9.26
N GLU A 37 -3.26 -10.81 10.09
CA GLU A 37 -2.11 -9.98 9.70
C GLU A 37 -1.35 -10.51 8.46
N SER A 38 -1.24 -11.83 8.29
CA SER A 38 -0.51 -12.41 7.15
C SER A 38 -1.12 -12.00 5.80
N SER A 39 -2.45 -11.92 5.70
CA SER A 39 -3.15 -11.48 4.50
C SER A 39 -2.84 -10.00 4.18
N TYR A 40 -2.85 -9.14 5.18
CA TYR A 40 -2.50 -7.72 5.03
C TYR A 40 -1.03 -7.54 4.66
N ARG A 41 -0.13 -8.32 5.25
CA ARG A 41 1.30 -8.28 4.94
C ARG A 41 1.55 -8.62 3.46
N LEU A 42 0.91 -9.66 2.93
CA LEU A 42 1.02 -10.05 1.52
C LEU A 42 0.46 -8.96 0.59
N LEU A 43 -0.67 -8.35 0.94
CA LEU A 43 -1.24 -7.24 0.19
C LEU A 43 -0.30 -6.03 0.16
N ILE A 44 0.27 -5.65 1.30
CA ILE A 44 1.24 -4.55 1.42
C ILE A 44 2.47 -4.84 0.58
N GLN A 45 3.05 -6.05 0.68
CA GLN A 45 4.21 -6.44 -0.12
C GLN A 45 3.90 -6.39 -1.62
N ALA A 46 2.70 -6.78 -2.04
CA ALA A 46 2.29 -6.69 -3.44
C ALA A 46 2.16 -5.24 -3.95
N HIS A 47 1.66 -4.32 -3.13
CA HIS A 47 1.65 -2.90 -3.47
C HIS A 47 3.07 -2.34 -3.58
N LEU A 48 3.96 -2.68 -2.64
CA LEU A 48 5.36 -2.25 -2.67
C LEU A 48 6.11 -2.82 -3.87
N ALA A 49 5.84 -4.07 -4.27
CA ALA A 49 6.44 -4.68 -5.46
C ALA A 49 6.08 -3.95 -6.76
N THR A 50 4.92 -3.28 -6.81
CA THR A 50 4.51 -2.44 -7.96
C THR A 50 4.90 -0.97 -7.80
N GLY A 51 5.65 -0.60 -6.74
CA GLY A 51 6.01 0.80 -6.44
C GLY A 51 4.85 1.65 -5.90
N ASP A 52 3.74 1.02 -5.53
CA ASP A 52 2.53 1.70 -5.04
C ASP A 52 2.59 1.89 -3.52
N LEU A 53 3.47 2.82 -3.09
CA LEU A 53 3.66 3.12 -1.68
C LEU A 53 2.40 3.67 -1.02
N VAL A 54 1.58 4.43 -1.75
CA VAL A 54 0.37 5.06 -1.21
C VAL A 54 -0.61 4.00 -0.76
N SER A 55 -0.96 3.05 -1.64
CA SER A 55 -1.89 1.98 -1.28
C SER A 55 -1.33 1.05 -0.20
N ALA A 56 -0.01 0.83 -0.16
CA ALA A 56 0.64 0.09 0.92
C ALA A 56 0.43 0.76 2.28
N LEU A 57 0.63 2.08 2.36
CA LEU A 57 0.44 2.86 3.58
C LEU A 57 -1.03 2.94 3.99
N GLU A 58 -1.94 3.12 3.04
CA GLU A 58 -3.38 3.12 3.31
C GLU A 58 -3.84 1.79 3.89
N THR A 59 -3.42 0.68 3.27
CA THR A 59 -3.73 -0.68 3.76
C THR A 59 -3.23 -0.90 5.18
N TYR A 60 -1.99 -0.50 5.48
CA TYR A 60 -1.43 -0.59 6.83
C TYR A 60 -2.19 0.26 7.85
N ARG A 61 -2.51 1.52 7.50
CA ARG A 61 -3.20 2.45 8.40
C ARG A 61 -4.60 1.98 8.75
N SER A 62 -5.36 1.51 7.75
CA SER A 62 -6.71 0.97 7.99
C SER A 62 -6.64 -0.23 8.92
N PHE A 63 -5.76 -1.20 8.64
CA PHE A 63 -5.59 -2.37 9.50
C PHE A 63 -5.17 -2.01 10.93
N ALA A 64 -4.25 -1.07 11.10
CA ALA A 64 -3.81 -0.61 12.41
C ALA A 64 -4.93 0.09 13.20
N ALA A 65 -5.79 0.84 12.51
CA ALA A 65 -6.96 1.48 13.11
C ALA A 65 -7.98 0.42 13.55
N ASP A 66 -8.27 -0.56 12.70
CA ASP A 66 -9.21 -1.64 13.00
C ASP A 66 -8.75 -2.48 14.20
N LEU A 67 -7.46 -2.88 14.24
CA LEU A 67 -6.91 -3.61 15.38
C LEU A 67 -6.98 -2.82 16.70
N ARG A 68 -6.72 -1.52 16.62
CA ARG A 68 -6.77 -0.65 17.80
C ARG A 68 -8.19 -0.48 18.30
N GLN A 69 -9.15 -0.35 17.39
CA GLN A 69 -10.56 -0.21 17.73
C GLN A 69 -11.12 -1.49 18.36
N GLU A 70 -10.86 -2.64 17.75
CA GLU A 70 -11.50 -3.91 18.14
C GLU A 70 -10.78 -4.63 19.28
N PHE A 71 -9.45 -4.49 19.38
CA PHE A 71 -8.64 -5.26 20.33
C PHE A 71 -7.73 -4.39 21.21
N GLY A 72 -7.64 -3.08 20.96
CA GLY A 72 -6.74 -2.20 21.70
C GLY A 72 -5.25 -2.45 21.45
N VAL A 73 -4.90 -3.21 20.40
CA VAL A 73 -3.50 -3.56 20.05
C VAL A 73 -3.09 -2.94 18.73
N GLY A 74 -1.78 -2.87 18.51
CA GLY A 74 -1.20 -2.46 17.23
C GLY A 74 -0.79 -3.66 16.36
N PRO A 75 -0.42 -3.41 15.09
CA PRO A 75 0.20 -4.41 14.23
C PRO A 75 1.51 -4.95 14.82
N SER A 76 1.92 -6.14 14.39
CA SER A 76 3.18 -6.73 14.86
C SER A 76 4.41 -5.91 14.48
N PRO A 77 5.51 -6.01 15.24
CA PRO A 77 6.76 -5.34 14.92
C PRO A 77 7.31 -5.68 13.54
N SER A 78 7.08 -6.89 13.05
CA SER A 78 7.51 -7.31 11.71
C SER A 78 6.78 -6.56 10.61
N LEU A 79 5.48 -6.27 10.79
CA LEU A 79 4.71 -5.49 9.84
C LEU A 79 5.07 -4.00 9.90
N VAL A 80 5.35 -3.48 11.09
CA VAL A 80 5.86 -2.10 11.26
C VAL A 80 7.18 -1.91 10.50
N LYS A 81 8.14 -2.82 10.70
CA LYS A 81 9.45 -2.78 10.02
C LYS A 81 9.34 -2.80 8.49
N LEU A 82 8.36 -3.52 7.94
CA LEU A 82 8.12 -3.55 6.49
C LEU A 82 7.79 -2.15 5.96
N ILE A 83 6.92 -1.42 6.65
CA ILE A 83 6.51 -0.06 6.26
C ILE A 83 7.65 0.94 6.47
N GLU A 84 8.36 0.85 7.60
CA GLU A 84 9.52 1.70 7.87
C GLU A 84 10.61 1.53 6.80
N GLY A 85 10.88 0.30 6.38
CA GLY A 85 11.79 0.01 5.27
C GLY A 85 11.34 0.67 3.97
N ALA A 86 10.07 0.51 3.60
CA ALA A 86 9.52 1.10 2.38
C ALA A 86 9.57 2.64 2.37
N LEU A 87 9.34 3.28 3.52
CA LEU A 87 9.48 4.73 3.67
C LEU A 87 10.94 5.19 3.52
N GLY A 88 11.89 4.43 4.07
CA GLY A 88 13.32 4.70 3.91
C GLY A 88 13.77 4.63 2.45
N ASP A 89 13.30 3.62 1.72
CA ASP A 89 13.62 3.44 0.30
C ASP A 89 13.01 4.53 -0.59
N SER A 90 11.78 4.96 -0.29
CA SER A 90 11.13 6.08 -1.01
C SER A 90 11.80 7.43 -0.72
N GLY A 91 12.35 7.62 0.48
CA GLY A 91 13.16 8.78 0.82
C GLY A 91 14.40 8.93 -0.06
N ARG A 92 15.02 7.82 -0.49
CA ARG A 92 16.14 7.82 -1.47
C ARG A 92 15.69 8.13 -2.90
N GLN A 93 14.46 7.77 -3.27
CA GLN A 93 13.91 8.11 -4.60
C GLN A 93 13.63 9.61 -4.79
N LYS A 94 13.61 10.42 -3.73
CA LYS A 94 13.41 11.88 -3.81
C LYS A 94 14.67 12.67 -4.09
N ASP A 95 15.80 12.00 -4.29
CA ASP A 95 16.95 12.61 -4.93
C ASP A 95 16.54 12.86 -6.39
N PHE A 96 16.03 14.06 -6.67
CA PHE A 96 15.88 14.62 -8.02
C PHE A 96 17.29 14.75 -8.61
N ASP A 97 17.93 13.62 -8.92
CA ASP A 97 19.37 13.44 -9.07
C ASP A 97 19.94 14.01 -10.40
N GLY A 98 19.42 15.16 -10.85
CA GLY A 98 20.02 15.92 -11.95
C GLY A 98 19.06 16.69 -12.85
N LEU A 99 17.77 16.84 -12.52
CA LEU A 99 16.89 17.65 -13.36
C LEU A 99 17.10 19.15 -13.06
N PRO A 100 17.61 19.95 -14.01
CA PRO A 100 17.66 21.39 -13.82
C PRO A 100 16.22 21.91 -13.69
N LEU A 101 15.99 22.81 -12.72
CA LEU A 101 14.71 23.50 -12.49
C LEU A 101 14.20 24.31 -13.70
N THR A 102 14.90 24.24 -14.83
CA THR A 102 14.57 24.89 -16.11
C THR A 102 13.55 24.12 -16.95
N LEU A 103 13.18 22.87 -16.61
CA LEU A 103 12.28 22.03 -17.41
C LEU A 103 10.82 21.95 -16.91
N LEU A 104 10.39 22.81 -15.99
CA LEU A 104 8.96 22.89 -15.66
C LEU A 104 8.18 23.41 -16.89
N PRO A 105 7.27 22.61 -17.50
CA PRO A 105 6.34 23.17 -18.47
C PRO A 105 5.48 24.18 -17.71
N SER A 106 5.39 25.40 -18.23
CA SER A 106 4.67 26.50 -17.56
C SER A 106 3.29 26.01 -17.13
N LEU A 107 3.08 25.85 -15.83
CA LEU A 107 1.76 25.64 -15.26
C LEU A 107 0.95 26.89 -15.61
N ARG A 108 0.15 26.80 -16.67
CA ARG A 108 -0.89 27.80 -16.92
C ARG A 108 -1.79 27.81 -15.68
N PRO A 109 -2.11 28.98 -15.11
CA PRO A 109 -2.99 29.03 -13.97
C PRO A 109 -4.34 28.40 -14.37
N VAL A 110 -4.75 27.38 -13.62
CA VAL A 110 -6.13 26.85 -13.67
C VAL A 110 -7.02 28.00 -13.22
N THR A 111 -7.61 28.71 -14.18
CA THR A 111 -8.60 29.73 -13.88
C THR A 111 -9.81 29.04 -13.29
N ALA A 112 -10.01 29.25 -11.99
CA ALA A 112 -11.22 28.93 -11.27
C ALA A 112 -12.42 29.59 -11.98
N ASN A 113 -13.22 28.80 -12.68
CA ASN A 113 -14.55 29.23 -13.12
C ASN A 113 -15.53 29.01 -11.96
N LEU A 114 -15.60 29.98 -11.06
CA LEU A 114 -16.73 30.21 -10.16
C LEU A 114 -17.62 31.29 -10.79
N ARG A 115 -18.68 30.86 -11.50
CA ARG A 115 -19.90 31.62 -11.87
C ARG A 115 -20.79 30.61 -12.63
N ARG A 116 -22.07 30.40 -12.34
CA ARG A 116 -23.08 31.15 -11.58
C ARG A 116 -24.23 30.17 -11.28
N LEU A 117 -24.78 30.29 -10.06
CA LEU A 117 -26.20 30.05 -9.81
C LEU A 117 -27.03 31.01 -10.67
N ALA A 118 -27.97 30.46 -11.42
CA ALA A 118 -29.24 31.07 -11.79
C ALA A 118 -30.20 29.92 -12.16
#